data_AF-A0A1I1G0I4-F1
#
_entry.id   AF-A0A1I1G0I4-F1
#
_cell.length_a   1.000
_cell.length_b   1.000
_cell.length_c   1.000
_cell.angle_alpha   90.00
_cell.angle_beta   90.00
_cell.angle_gamma   90.00
#
_symmetry.space_group_name_H-M   'P 1'
#
loop_
_entity.id
_entity.type
_entity.pdbx_description
1 polymer ?
#
loop_
_entity_poly.entity_id
_entity_poly.type
_entity_poly.pdbx_seq_one_letter_code
_entity_poly.pdbx_strand_id
1 'polypeptide(L)'
;MLENALKNAFGINCHLEQIKLKGLPLYMVSGRVFYSAVMGDASFLIAKLSDREKFGVVAFKKQLSQYMEKTGLNVAFCFDDITRVQRDALIAKEIPFISLPDQIFLPFLGVMLSNNLKRKMIVSTDKMMPATQCLFLYLLYKSGNDFFIKKQAADDLGLTKMSITRASEQLKQMELIREERVGKEIRMVPNYRGRELFEVAKDYLINPVQKIVHTKITKEEGLFIAGETMLSRHSMLAAPSEDVYAVVKGSDIVSGFEEIDTRWQDDIRTSRVELWKYDPGLFANSGEVDPVSLAMSLSDNADERVEGELQSFLEEYKW
;
A
#
# COMPACT_ATOMS: atom_id res chain seq x y z
N MET A 1 -7.44 16.18 18.89
CA MET A 1 -6.89 16.00 17.52
C MET A 1 -7.35 17.12 16.58
N LEU A 2 -8.66 17.41 16.50
CA LEU A 2 -9.22 18.47 15.63
C LEU A 2 -8.77 19.90 16.02
N GLU A 3 -8.78 20.27 17.30
CA GLU A 3 -8.28 21.57 17.80
C GLU A 3 -6.84 21.84 17.37
N ASN A 4 -5.93 20.91 17.69
CA ASN A 4 -4.51 21.02 17.32
C ASN A 4 -4.31 21.09 15.80
N ALA A 5 -5.11 20.37 15.02
CA ALA A 5 -5.02 20.41 13.57
C ALA A 5 -5.47 21.76 12.99
N LEU A 6 -6.56 22.33 13.51
CA LEU A 6 -7.02 23.67 13.13
C LEU A 6 -6.01 24.75 13.54
N LYS A 7 -5.43 24.63 14.75
CA LYS A 7 -4.34 25.50 15.21
C LYS A 7 -3.12 25.40 14.30
N ASN A 8 -2.71 24.21 13.90
CA ASN A 8 -1.58 24.02 13.00
C ASN A 8 -1.87 24.54 11.59
N ALA A 9 -3.11 24.42 11.12
CA ALA A 9 -3.53 24.89 9.80
C ALA A 9 -3.55 26.42 9.68
N PHE A 10 -4.04 27.11 10.71
CA PHE A 10 -4.31 28.55 10.66
C PHE A 10 -3.43 29.40 11.59
N GLY A 11 -2.64 28.79 12.47
CA GLY A 11 -1.78 29.49 13.43
C GLY A 11 -2.53 30.12 14.61
N ILE A 12 -3.84 29.90 14.74
CA ILE A 12 -4.71 30.50 15.77
C ILE A 12 -5.24 29.40 16.68
N ASN A 13 -5.26 29.63 18.00
CA ASN A 13 -5.84 28.67 18.94
C ASN A 13 -7.33 28.48 18.64
N CYS A 14 -7.76 27.21 18.55
CA CYS A 14 -9.15 26.84 18.40
C CYS A 14 -9.61 26.11 19.66
N HIS A 15 -10.74 26.57 20.22
CA HIS A 15 -11.42 25.90 21.33
C HIS A 15 -12.67 25.22 20.81
N LEU A 16 -12.80 23.92 21.07
CA LEU A 16 -13.94 23.09 20.70
C LEU A 16 -14.69 22.61 21.93
N GLU A 17 -15.99 22.87 21.95
CA GLU A 17 -16.90 22.30 22.95
C GLU A 17 -17.91 21.39 22.24
N GLN A 18 -18.03 20.14 22.69
CA GLN A 18 -19.04 19.25 22.14
C GLN A 18 -20.43 19.68 22.63
N ILE A 19 -21.36 19.88 21.69
CA ILE A 19 -22.72 20.32 21.99
C ILE A 19 -23.77 19.33 21.48
N LYS A 20 -25.00 19.47 21.99
CA LYS A 20 -26.17 18.75 21.48
C LYS A 20 -27.14 19.73 20.84
N LEU A 21 -27.48 19.51 19.57
CA LEU A 21 -28.49 20.30 18.88
C LEU A 21 -29.89 19.73 19.11
N LYS A 22 -30.86 20.59 19.41
CA LYS A 22 -32.27 20.25 19.59
C LYS A 22 -33.14 20.95 18.53
N GLY A 23 -34.28 20.35 18.20
CA GLY A 23 -35.26 20.94 17.29
C GLY A 23 -34.86 20.94 15.81
N LEU A 24 -33.99 20.00 15.41
CA LEU A 24 -33.71 19.68 14.02
C LEU A 24 -34.25 18.28 13.69
N PRO A 25 -34.56 17.98 12.41
CA PRO A 25 -34.99 16.65 12.00
C PRO A 25 -34.01 15.55 12.41
N LEU A 26 -34.53 14.36 12.75
CA LEU A 26 -33.73 13.26 13.30
C LEU A 26 -32.59 12.83 12.36
N TYR A 27 -32.81 12.86 11.04
CA TYR A 27 -31.78 12.51 10.05
C TYR A 27 -30.59 13.48 10.02
N MET A 28 -30.74 14.68 10.59
CA MET A 28 -29.66 15.66 10.72
C MET A 28 -28.88 15.47 12.01
N VAL A 29 -29.50 14.96 13.08
CA VAL A 29 -28.85 14.86 14.39
C VAL A 29 -28.32 13.45 14.66
N SER A 30 -29.04 12.42 14.20
CA SER A 30 -28.71 11.02 14.44
C SER A 30 -27.39 10.63 13.78
N GLY A 31 -26.51 9.98 14.53
CA GLY A 31 -25.21 9.52 14.04
C GLY A 31 -24.18 10.63 13.81
N ARG A 32 -24.44 11.87 14.27
CA ARG A 32 -23.51 12.99 14.15
C ARG A 32 -23.03 13.49 15.50
N VAL A 33 -21.83 14.07 15.49
CA VAL A 33 -21.27 14.76 16.66
C VAL A 33 -21.11 16.23 16.30
N PHE A 34 -21.57 17.12 17.17
CA PHE A 34 -21.51 18.57 16.95
C PHE A 34 -20.52 19.21 17.90
N TYR A 35 -19.75 20.16 17.39
CA TYR A 35 -18.84 20.98 18.18
C TYR A 35 -19.13 22.45 17.92
N SER A 36 -19.21 23.24 18.99
CA SER A 36 -19.07 24.69 18.92
C SER A 36 -17.57 25.00 18.85
N ALA A 37 -17.16 25.80 17.88
CA ALA A 37 -15.77 26.16 17.64
C ALA A 37 -15.58 27.67 17.74
N VAL A 38 -14.59 28.08 18.52
CA VAL A 38 -14.15 29.48 18.63
C VAL A 38 -12.68 29.56 18.21
N MET A 39 -12.38 30.40 17.23
CA MET A 39 -11.02 30.60 16.73
C MET A 39 -10.79 32.08 16.41
N GLY A 40 -10.04 32.78 17.27
CA GLY A 40 -9.99 34.24 17.26
C GLY A 40 -11.39 34.82 17.51
N ASP A 41 -11.82 35.77 16.67
CA ASP A 41 -13.15 36.37 16.75
C ASP A 41 -14.23 35.55 16.03
N ALA A 42 -13.86 34.47 15.34
CA ALA A 42 -14.80 33.64 14.60
C ALA A 42 -15.40 32.56 15.50
N SER A 43 -16.73 32.47 15.50
CA SER A 43 -17.50 31.37 16.11
C SER A 43 -18.28 30.60 15.05
N PHE A 44 -18.16 29.29 15.04
CA PHE A 44 -18.81 28.43 14.05
C PHE A 44 -19.13 27.03 14.60
N LEU A 45 -20.04 26.33 13.93
CA LEU A 45 -20.43 24.97 14.25
C LEU A 45 -19.67 23.98 13.36
N ILE A 46 -19.18 22.89 13.96
CA ILE A 46 -18.66 21.74 13.22
C ILE A 46 -19.63 20.58 13.38
N ALA A 47 -20.16 20.07 12.26
CA ALA A 47 -20.98 18.86 12.21
C ALA A 47 -20.12 17.68 11.71
N LYS A 48 -19.63 16.84 12.62
CA LYS A 48 -18.89 15.64 12.27
C LYS A 48 -19.85 14.54 11.84
N LEU A 49 -19.67 14.08 10.60
CA LEU A 49 -20.45 13.03 9.96
C LEU A 49 -19.89 11.65 10.31
N SER A 50 -20.73 10.62 10.25
CA SER A 50 -20.31 9.23 10.40
C SER A 50 -19.97 8.61 9.03
N ASP A 51 -19.07 7.62 9.01
CA ASP A 51 -18.66 6.90 7.80
C ASP A 51 -19.81 6.18 7.07
N ARG A 52 -20.94 5.93 7.76
CA ARG A 52 -22.11 5.24 7.20
C ARG A 52 -23.03 6.18 6.43
N GLU A 53 -22.78 7.48 6.47
CA GLU A 53 -23.67 8.47 5.86
C GLU A 53 -23.43 8.59 4.35
N LYS A 54 -24.51 8.54 3.56
CA LYS A 54 -24.41 8.68 2.10
C LYS A 54 -23.96 10.10 1.73
N PHE A 55 -22.90 10.19 0.93
CA PHE A 55 -22.40 11.46 0.44
C PHE A 55 -23.34 12.09 -0.60
N GLY A 56 -23.89 13.26 -0.31
CA GLY A 56 -24.80 13.97 -1.23
C GLY A 56 -24.69 15.48 -1.13
N VAL A 57 -24.00 16.11 -2.08
CA VAL A 57 -23.71 17.57 -2.06
C VAL A 57 -24.97 18.43 -2.03
N VAL A 58 -26.00 18.06 -2.77
CA VAL A 58 -27.30 18.79 -2.77
C VAL A 58 -27.96 18.71 -1.38
N ALA A 59 -27.92 17.53 -0.76
CA ALA A 59 -28.44 17.35 0.60
C ALA A 59 -27.62 18.14 1.62
N PHE A 60 -26.29 18.12 1.54
CA PHE A 60 -25.42 18.91 2.41
C PHE A 60 -25.65 20.41 2.26
N LYS A 61 -25.88 20.93 1.04
CA LYS A 61 -26.21 22.35 0.86
C LYS A 61 -27.52 22.73 1.54
N LYS A 62 -28.56 21.88 1.42
CA LYS A 62 -29.83 22.11 2.11
C LYS A 62 -29.68 22.06 3.63
N GLN A 63 -28.96 21.06 4.13
CA GLN A 63 -28.68 20.92 5.55
C GLN A 63 -27.86 22.08 6.10
N LEU A 64 -26.88 22.58 5.34
CA LEU A 64 -26.07 23.74 5.70
C LEU A 64 -26.96 24.94 6.04
N SER A 65 -27.89 25.30 5.15
CA SER A 65 -28.84 26.39 5.37
C SER A 65 -29.69 26.18 6.62
N GLN A 66 -30.19 24.95 6.84
CA GLN A 66 -31.00 24.62 8.01
C GLN A 66 -30.23 24.71 9.33
N TYR A 67 -28.96 24.30 9.35
CA TYR A 67 -28.11 24.47 10.51
C TYR A 67 -27.85 25.95 10.79
N MET A 68 -27.47 26.72 9.77
CA MET A 68 -27.18 28.15 9.92
C MET A 68 -28.41 28.94 10.41
N GLU A 69 -29.59 28.65 9.85
CA GLU A 69 -30.84 29.28 10.29
C GLU A 69 -31.17 28.92 11.75
N LYS A 70 -30.89 27.68 12.16
CA LYS A 70 -31.19 27.22 13.52
C LYS A 70 -30.22 27.77 14.58
N THR A 71 -28.94 27.89 14.24
CA THR A 71 -27.89 28.23 15.21
C THR A 71 -27.43 29.68 15.12
N GLY A 72 -27.67 30.36 14.00
CA GLY A 72 -27.11 31.69 13.72
C GLY A 72 -25.60 31.68 13.47
N LEU A 73 -24.97 30.51 13.38
CA LEU A 73 -23.53 30.35 13.20
C LEU A 73 -23.21 29.87 11.78
N ASN A 74 -22.00 30.19 11.31
CA ASN A 74 -21.42 29.47 10.18
C ASN A 74 -21.26 27.99 10.53
N VAL A 75 -21.33 27.11 9.52
CA VAL A 75 -21.34 25.66 9.73
C VAL A 75 -20.35 25.00 8.78
N ALA A 76 -19.55 24.07 9.30
CA ALA A 76 -18.64 23.24 8.54
C ALA A 76 -18.94 21.75 8.76
N PHE A 77 -18.92 20.96 7.69
CA PHE A 77 -19.00 19.50 7.79
C PHE A 77 -17.62 18.90 8.00
N CYS A 78 -17.48 18.04 9.01
CA CYS A 78 -16.24 17.30 9.23
C CYS A 78 -16.39 15.86 8.71
N PHE A 79 -15.53 15.50 7.76
CA PHE A 79 -15.45 14.17 7.15
C PHE A 79 -14.16 13.48 7.61
N ASP A 80 -14.19 12.16 7.77
CA ASP A 80 -12.97 11.39 8.08
C ASP A 80 -12.09 11.18 6.83
N ASP A 81 -12.69 11.09 5.63
CA ASP A 81 -11.99 11.10 4.33
C ASP A 81 -12.89 11.67 3.21
N ILE A 82 -12.29 12.27 2.19
CA ILE A 82 -12.99 12.74 0.98
C ILE A 82 -12.16 12.46 -0.28
N THR A 83 -12.83 12.04 -1.35
CA THR A 83 -12.21 11.94 -2.68
C THR A 83 -12.05 13.32 -3.33
N ARG A 84 -11.19 13.40 -4.36
CA ARG A 84 -11.02 14.63 -5.17
C ARG A 84 -12.33 15.12 -5.77
N VAL A 85 -13.13 14.20 -6.33
CA VAL A 85 -14.42 14.51 -6.94
C VAL A 85 -15.40 15.07 -5.88
N GLN A 86 -15.45 14.46 -4.71
CA GLN A 86 -16.28 14.92 -3.59
C GLN A 86 -15.86 16.30 -3.10
N ARG A 87 -14.54 16.51 -2.91
CA ARG A 87 -13.95 17.80 -2.55
C ARG A 87 -14.34 18.89 -3.56
N ASP A 88 -14.08 18.66 -4.84
CA ASP A 88 -14.33 19.63 -5.90
C ASP A 88 -15.83 19.97 -5.97
N ALA A 89 -16.72 18.99 -5.74
CA ALA A 89 -18.15 19.21 -5.68
C ALA A 89 -18.62 20.02 -4.45
N LEU A 90 -18.01 19.84 -3.27
CA LEU A 90 -18.26 20.66 -2.08
C LEU A 90 -17.82 22.11 -2.30
N ILE A 91 -16.63 22.31 -2.88
CA ILE A 91 -16.10 23.64 -3.20
C ILE A 91 -17.01 24.35 -4.21
N ALA A 92 -17.38 23.67 -5.30
CA ALA A 92 -18.24 24.22 -6.34
C ALA A 92 -19.64 24.64 -5.83
N LYS A 93 -20.08 24.08 -4.70
CA LYS A 93 -21.33 24.44 -4.02
C LYS A 93 -21.12 25.31 -2.79
N GLU A 94 -19.91 25.79 -2.55
CA GLU A 94 -19.54 26.63 -1.40
C GLU A 94 -20.02 26.02 -0.08
N ILE A 95 -19.77 24.73 0.10
CA ILE A 95 -20.09 24.01 1.33
C ILE A 95 -18.83 23.97 2.18
N PRO A 96 -18.78 24.62 3.36
CA PRO A 96 -17.61 24.60 4.22
C PRO A 96 -17.37 23.18 4.75
N PHE A 97 -16.12 22.72 4.70
CA PHE A 97 -15.76 21.38 5.17
C PHE A 97 -14.36 21.31 5.77
N ILE A 98 -14.17 20.28 6.61
CA ILE A 98 -12.91 19.92 7.23
C ILE A 98 -12.70 18.42 7.02
N SER A 99 -11.65 18.06 6.29
CA SER A 99 -11.11 16.70 6.21
C SER A 99 -9.60 16.78 6.42
N LEU A 100 -9.17 16.29 7.58
CA LEU A 100 -7.78 16.41 8.03
C LEU A 100 -6.89 15.36 7.37
N PRO A 101 -5.58 15.65 7.17
CA PRO A 101 -4.85 16.81 7.67
C PRO A 101 -4.85 18.03 6.72
N ASP A 102 -5.25 17.89 5.46
CA ASP A 102 -4.86 18.85 4.41
C ASP A 102 -5.99 19.32 3.47
N GLN A 103 -7.25 19.07 3.84
CA GLN A 103 -8.42 19.52 3.08
C GLN A 103 -9.37 20.30 3.99
N ILE A 104 -9.08 21.59 4.16
CA ILE A 104 -9.90 22.51 4.93
C ILE A 104 -10.39 23.62 4.00
N PHE A 105 -11.69 23.75 3.86
CA PHE A 105 -12.32 24.83 3.13
C PHE A 105 -13.35 25.49 4.04
N LEU A 106 -12.97 26.61 4.65
CA LEU A 106 -13.82 27.40 5.52
C LEU A 106 -13.88 28.82 4.95
N PRO A 107 -14.80 29.14 4.02
CA PRO A 107 -14.85 30.46 3.35
C PRO A 107 -14.87 31.66 4.30
N PHE A 108 -15.41 31.48 5.50
CA PHE A 108 -15.49 32.48 6.55
C PHE A 108 -14.22 32.60 7.43
N LEU A 109 -13.19 31.79 7.17
CA LEU A 109 -11.98 31.72 8.01
C LEU A 109 -10.70 31.59 7.18
N GLY A 110 -10.66 30.64 6.25
CA GLY A 110 -9.49 30.36 5.42
C GLY A 110 -9.60 29.05 4.65
N VAL A 111 -8.66 28.84 3.74
CA VAL A 111 -8.60 27.67 2.86
C VAL A 111 -7.21 27.05 2.93
N MET A 112 -7.16 25.73 3.17
CA MET A 112 -5.96 24.91 3.09
C MET A 112 -6.31 23.66 2.30
N LEU A 113 -5.96 23.65 1.01
CA LEU A 113 -6.21 22.53 0.11
C LEU A 113 -4.90 22.03 -0.46
N SER A 114 -4.60 20.76 -0.22
CA SER A 114 -3.46 20.07 -0.81
C SER A 114 -3.92 19.27 -2.05
N ASN A 115 -3.17 19.34 -3.15
CA ASN A 115 -3.35 18.42 -4.27
C ASN A 115 -2.86 17.00 -3.97
N ASN A 116 -2.06 16.85 -2.91
CA ASN A 116 -1.76 15.56 -2.33
C ASN A 116 -2.90 15.24 -1.36
N LEU A 117 -4.05 14.80 -1.87
CA LEU A 117 -5.05 14.14 -1.03
C LEU A 117 -4.39 12.89 -0.45
N LYS A 118 -3.69 13.05 0.66
CA LYS A 118 -3.24 11.91 1.46
C LYS A 118 -4.53 11.40 2.08
N ARG A 119 -5.25 10.54 1.33
CA ARG A 119 -6.08 9.51 1.96
C ARG A 119 -5.30 9.05 3.17
N LYS A 120 -5.93 9.03 4.34
CA LYS A 120 -5.43 8.24 5.46
C LYS A 120 -5.03 6.92 4.83
N MET A 121 -3.73 6.72 4.70
CA MET A 121 -3.22 5.73 3.78
C MET A 121 -3.50 4.44 4.53
N ILE A 122 -4.63 3.81 4.22
CA ILE A 122 -4.88 2.42 4.59
C ILE A 122 -3.91 1.65 3.70
N VAL A 123 -2.65 1.73 4.06
CA VAL A 123 -1.69 0.73 3.69
C VAL A 123 -2.25 -0.51 4.35
N SER A 124 -2.68 -1.48 3.55
CA SER A 124 -2.94 -2.82 4.09
C SER A 124 -1.66 -3.22 4.83
N THR A 125 -1.73 -3.28 6.15
CA THR A 125 -0.66 -3.85 6.97
C THR A 125 -0.63 -5.36 6.81
N ASP A 126 -1.69 -5.95 6.26
CA ASP A 126 -1.84 -7.40 6.18
C ASP A 126 -0.85 -8.00 5.18
N LYS A 127 -0.64 -7.34 4.02
CA LYS A 127 0.28 -7.79 2.97
C LYS A 127 1.04 -6.65 2.29
N MET A 128 2.29 -6.93 1.90
CA MET A 128 3.15 -6.01 1.15
C MET A 128 2.61 -5.75 -0.26
N MET A 129 2.75 -4.51 -0.73
CA MET A 129 2.61 -4.21 -2.16
C MET A 129 3.86 -4.73 -2.92
N PRO A 130 3.79 -4.99 -4.25
CA PRO A 130 4.95 -5.46 -5.02
C PRO A 130 6.21 -4.59 -4.86
N ALA A 131 6.07 -3.26 -4.95
CA ALA A 131 7.18 -2.33 -4.73
C ALA A 131 7.74 -2.37 -3.29
N THR A 132 6.89 -2.71 -2.31
CA THR A 132 7.27 -2.87 -0.91
C THR A 132 8.06 -4.16 -0.71
N GLN A 133 7.63 -5.26 -1.32
CA GLN A 133 8.37 -6.52 -1.31
C GLN A 133 9.72 -6.36 -2.01
N CYS A 134 9.81 -5.65 -3.15
CA CYS A 134 11.09 -5.31 -3.76
C CYS A 134 12.02 -4.54 -2.81
N LEU A 135 11.50 -3.52 -2.12
CA LEU A 135 12.31 -2.79 -1.14
C LEU A 135 12.71 -3.69 0.03
N PHE A 136 11.82 -4.54 0.53
CA PHE A 136 12.14 -5.51 1.58
C PHE A 136 13.28 -6.45 1.16
N LEU A 137 13.17 -7.10 -0.01
CA LEU A 137 14.19 -8.01 -0.54
C LEU A 137 15.53 -7.28 -0.74
N TYR A 138 15.50 -6.03 -1.19
CA TYR A 138 16.70 -5.19 -1.30
C TYR A 138 17.40 -4.98 0.04
N LEU A 139 16.64 -4.67 1.10
CA LEU A 139 17.20 -4.48 2.44
C LEU A 139 17.73 -5.80 3.02
N LEU A 140 17.03 -6.91 2.75
CA LEU A 140 17.38 -8.24 3.21
C LEU A 140 18.68 -8.74 2.59
N TYR A 141 18.80 -8.69 1.26
CA TYR A 141 19.96 -9.22 0.53
C TYR A 141 21.18 -8.30 0.58
N LYS A 142 21.02 -7.02 0.93
CA LYS A 142 22.13 -6.09 1.21
C LYS A 142 22.43 -5.97 2.71
N SER A 143 22.33 -7.08 3.45
CA SER A 143 22.45 -7.17 4.92
C SER A 143 23.77 -6.62 5.51
N GLY A 144 24.81 -6.45 4.68
CA GLY A 144 26.07 -5.80 5.06
C GLY A 144 25.99 -4.30 5.30
N ASN A 145 24.91 -3.63 4.89
CA ASN A 145 24.71 -2.21 5.12
C ASN A 145 23.95 -1.95 6.42
N ASP A 146 24.40 -0.97 7.21
CA ASP A 146 23.69 -0.58 8.43
C ASP A 146 22.44 0.26 8.15
N PHE A 147 22.42 0.94 7.00
CA PHE A 147 21.31 1.79 6.61
C PHE A 147 21.23 1.93 5.09
N PHE A 148 20.08 2.42 4.63
CA PHE A 148 19.79 2.60 3.22
C PHE A 148 19.18 3.97 2.95
N ILE A 149 19.48 4.52 1.78
CA ILE A 149 18.99 5.82 1.35
C ILE A 149 17.92 5.60 0.27
N LYS A 150 16.74 6.23 0.43
CA LYS A 150 15.60 6.08 -0.49
C LYS A 150 15.95 6.36 -1.95
N LYS A 151 16.82 7.34 -2.20
CA LYS A 151 17.29 7.66 -3.55
C LYS A 151 18.07 6.49 -4.15
N GLN A 152 19.04 5.93 -3.41
CA GLN A 152 19.83 4.81 -3.88
C GLN A 152 18.97 3.57 -4.11
N ALA A 153 18.04 3.27 -3.19
CA ALA A 153 17.11 2.16 -3.36
C ALA A 153 16.20 2.35 -4.59
N ALA A 154 15.80 3.58 -4.90
CA ALA A 154 15.02 3.87 -6.12
C ALA A 154 15.82 3.59 -7.38
N ASP A 155 17.07 4.05 -7.41
CA ASP A 155 17.97 3.88 -8.56
C ASP A 155 18.32 2.39 -8.75
N ASP A 156 18.70 1.68 -7.68
CA ASP A 156 19.06 0.25 -7.71
C ASP A 156 17.90 -0.66 -8.12
N LEU A 157 16.67 -0.32 -7.73
CA LEU A 157 15.47 -1.13 -8.03
C LEU A 157 14.77 -0.70 -9.33
N GLY A 158 15.24 0.35 -10.00
CA GLY A 158 14.54 0.94 -11.15
C GLY A 158 13.13 1.46 -10.82
N LEU A 159 12.87 1.80 -9.55
CA LEU A 159 11.56 2.24 -9.07
C LEU A 159 11.51 3.77 -8.89
N THR A 160 10.32 4.34 -9.02
CA THR A 160 10.16 5.79 -8.79
C THR A 160 10.41 6.15 -7.33
N LYS A 161 10.91 7.37 -7.08
CA LYS A 161 11.06 7.92 -5.72
C LYS A 161 9.77 7.87 -4.91
N MET A 162 8.63 8.07 -5.58
CA MET A 162 7.31 7.98 -4.95
C MET A 162 6.96 6.55 -4.55
N SER A 163 7.29 5.56 -5.39
CA SER A 163 7.12 4.14 -5.07
C SER A 163 7.96 3.75 -3.86
N ILE A 164 9.24 4.13 -3.81
CA ILE A 164 10.12 3.87 -2.65
C ILE A 164 9.62 4.59 -1.40
N THR A 165 9.15 5.83 -1.51
CA THR A 165 8.60 6.56 -0.36
C THR A 165 7.40 5.82 0.24
N ARG A 166 6.50 5.31 -0.61
CA ARG A 166 5.35 4.50 -0.17
C ARG A 166 5.78 3.16 0.42
N ALA A 167 6.70 2.47 -0.25
CA ALA A 167 7.25 1.20 0.24
C ALA A 167 7.91 1.36 1.62
N SER A 168 8.74 2.39 1.81
CA SER A 168 9.37 2.69 3.10
C SER A 168 8.35 2.98 4.19
N GLU A 169 7.26 3.69 3.86
CA GLU A 169 6.20 3.97 4.82
C GLU A 169 5.44 2.68 5.22
N GLN A 170 5.19 1.78 4.26
CA GLN A 170 4.57 0.48 4.55
C GLN A 170 5.47 -0.39 5.42
N LEU A 171 6.76 -0.51 5.11
CA LEU A 171 7.70 -1.29 5.92
C LEU A 171 7.85 -0.73 7.35
N LYS A 172 7.79 0.58 7.50
CA LYS A 172 7.83 1.23 8.82
C LYS A 172 6.56 0.95 9.63
N GLN A 173 5.40 0.93 8.99
CA GLN A 173 4.13 0.56 9.63
C GLN A 173 4.06 -0.93 10.02
N MET A 174 4.77 -1.79 9.29
CA MET A 174 4.98 -3.20 9.63
C MET A 174 6.10 -3.42 10.67
N GLU A 175 6.68 -2.34 11.21
CA GLU A 175 7.77 -2.38 12.20
C GLU A 175 9.04 -3.12 11.71
N LEU A 176 9.21 -3.28 10.40
CA LEU A 176 10.39 -3.93 9.80
C LEU A 176 11.58 -2.98 9.66
N ILE A 177 11.30 -1.67 9.56
CA ILE A 177 12.32 -0.63 9.50
C ILE A 177 11.96 0.53 10.43
N ARG A 178 12.97 1.33 10.75
CA ARG A 178 12.80 2.70 11.27
C ARG A 178 13.49 3.70 10.34
N GLU A 179 13.12 4.96 10.48
CA GLU A 179 13.76 6.06 9.76
C GLU A 179 14.48 6.99 10.72
N GLU A 180 15.77 7.22 10.44
CA GLU A 180 16.63 8.11 11.21
C GLU A 180 17.03 9.30 10.35
N ARG A 181 16.93 10.51 10.90
CA ARG A 181 17.36 11.72 10.21
C ARG A 181 18.78 12.08 10.63
N VAL A 182 19.71 12.06 9.67
CA VAL A 182 21.11 12.44 9.87
C VAL A 182 21.41 13.62 8.96
N GLY A 183 21.39 14.82 9.53
CA GLY A 183 21.52 16.08 8.78
C GLY A 183 20.38 16.27 7.77
N LYS A 184 20.73 16.29 6.47
CA LYS A 184 19.77 16.43 5.36
C LYS A 184 19.26 15.08 4.83
N GLU A 185 19.81 13.96 5.29
CA GLU A 185 19.46 12.63 4.80
C GLU A 185 18.48 11.92 5.73
N ILE A 186 17.63 11.09 5.14
CA ILE A 186 16.75 10.15 5.84
C ILE A 186 17.28 8.76 5.55
N ARG A 187 17.69 8.06 6.60
CA ARG A 187 18.25 6.72 6.58
C ARG A 187 17.17 5.72 6.98
N MET A 188 16.90 4.76 6.10
CA MET A 188 16.08 3.59 6.41
C MET A 188 16.98 2.57 7.08
N VAL A 189 16.64 2.18 8.31
CA VAL A 189 17.41 1.22 9.10
C VAL A 189 16.53 0.01 9.38
N PRO A 190 16.90 -1.20 8.91
CA PRO A 190 16.21 -2.43 9.28
C PRO A 190 16.24 -2.62 10.80
N ASN A 191 15.12 -3.05 11.37
CA ASN A 191 15.02 -3.35 12.80
C ASN A 191 15.60 -4.73 13.14
N TYR A 192 15.59 -5.63 12.16
CA TYR A 192 16.10 -7.00 12.23
C TYR A 192 17.07 -7.25 11.06
N ARG A 193 17.82 -8.36 11.07
CA ARG A 193 18.72 -8.73 9.98
C ARG A 193 18.68 -10.22 9.63
N GLY A 194 19.12 -10.52 8.41
CA GLY A 194 19.24 -11.89 7.92
C GLY A 194 17.95 -12.68 8.11
N ARG A 195 18.08 -13.89 8.66
CA ARG A 195 16.94 -14.79 8.88
C ARG A 195 15.85 -14.18 9.77
N GLU A 196 16.23 -13.45 10.82
CA GLU A 196 15.26 -12.84 11.74
C GLU A 196 14.36 -11.83 11.00
N LEU A 197 14.94 -11.04 10.10
CA LEU A 197 14.17 -10.11 9.27
C LEU A 197 13.17 -10.83 8.36
N PHE A 198 13.55 -11.98 7.80
CA PHE A 198 12.66 -12.81 7.02
C PHE A 198 11.51 -13.40 7.84
N GLU A 199 11.81 -14.01 9.00
CA GLU A 199 10.77 -14.64 9.84
C GLU A 199 9.73 -13.62 10.32
N VAL A 200 10.16 -12.43 10.76
CA VAL A 200 9.24 -11.36 11.19
C VAL A 200 8.42 -10.80 10.01
N ALA A 201 8.98 -10.83 8.79
CA ALA A 201 8.29 -10.34 7.61
C ALA A 201 7.37 -11.37 6.94
N LYS A 202 7.52 -12.67 7.25
CA LYS A 202 6.94 -13.80 6.52
C LYS A 202 5.43 -13.64 6.28
N ASP A 203 4.70 -13.26 7.32
CA ASP A 203 3.24 -13.10 7.25
C ASP A 203 2.80 -11.93 6.37
N TYR A 204 3.67 -10.95 6.10
CA TYR A 204 3.38 -9.82 5.22
C TYR A 204 3.73 -10.08 3.75
N LEU A 205 4.55 -11.11 3.46
CA LEU A 205 5.00 -11.39 2.11
C LEU A 205 3.84 -11.83 1.20
N ILE A 206 3.96 -11.47 -0.08
CA ILE A 206 3.01 -11.83 -1.14
C ILE A 206 3.60 -12.87 -2.08
N ASN A 207 2.72 -13.73 -2.61
CA ASN A 207 3.04 -14.57 -3.75
C ASN A 207 3.41 -13.68 -4.96
N PRO A 208 4.61 -13.82 -5.56
CA PRO A 208 5.05 -13.01 -6.69
C PRO A 208 4.29 -13.35 -7.98
N VAL A 209 3.75 -14.55 -8.09
CA VAL A 209 3.06 -15.04 -9.29
C VAL A 209 1.76 -14.27 -9.49
N GLN A 210 1.58 -13.74 -10.70
CA GLN A 210 0.36 -13.04 -11.11
C GLN A 210 -0.45 -13.84 -12.13
N LYS A 211 0.23 -14.52 -13.04
CA LYS A 211 -0.36 -15.40 -14.05
C LYS A 211 0.61 -16.54 -14.32
N ILE A 212 0.09 -17.71 -14.63
CA ILE A 212 0.87 -18.84 -15.16
C ILE A 212 0.48 -19.03 -16.62
N VAL A 213 1.45 -19.31 -17.47
CA VAL A 213 1.25 -19.68 -18.88
C VAL A 213 2.06 -20.94 -19.20
N HIS A 214 1.58 -21.76 -20.14
CA HIS A 214 2.29 -22.93 -20.65
C HIS A 214 2.75 -22.65 -22.08
N THR A 215 4.01 -22.94 -22.39
CA THR A 215 4.64 -22.65 -23.69
C THR A 215 5.72 -23.68 -24.02
N LYS A 216 6.12 -23.84 -25.29
CA LYS A 216 7.22 -24.76 -25.68
C LYS A 216 8.62 -24.23 -25.38
N ILE A 217 8.75 -23.04 -24.81
CA ILE A 217 10.04 -22.40 -24.58
C ILE A 217 10.81 -23.15 -23.49
N THR A 218 12.00 -23.63 -23.82
CA THR A 218 12.80 -24.48 -22.92
C THR A 218 13.90 -23.73 -22.17
N LYS A 219 14.32 -22.54 -22.62
CA LYS A 219 15.16 -21.55 -21.91
C LYS A 219 15.47 -20.39 -22.87
N GLU A 220 15.16 -19.16 -22.48
CA GLU A 220 15.52 -17.94 -23.21
C GLU A 220 16.25 -16.95 -22.29
N GLU A 221 17.03 -16.06 -22.88
CA GLU A 221 17.58 -14.92 -22.13
C GLU A 221 16.42 -14.09 -21.54
N GLY A 222 16.47 -13.82 -20.24
CA GLY A 222 15.41 -13.14 -19.50
C GLY A 222 14.41 -14.04 -18.78
N LEU A 223 14.53 -15.38 -18.91
CA LEU A 223 13.83 -16.34 -18.06
C LEU A 223 14.70 -16.81 -16.89
N PHE A 224 14.12 -16.87 -15.69
CA PHE A 224 14.78 -17.35 -14.48
C PHE A 224 14.16 -18.66 -14.02
N ILE A 225 14.96 -19.59 -13.52
CA ILE A 225 14.47 -20.89 -13.04
C ILE A 225 13.73 -20.67 -11.72
N ALA A 226 12.52 -21.22 -11.61
CA ALA A 226 11.60 -20.96 -10.51
C ALA A 226 10.85 -22.22 -10.09
N GLY A 227 9.94 -22.07 -9.12
CA GLY A 227 9.03 -23.12 -8.65
C GLY A 227 9.73 -24.44 -8.30
N GLU A 228 9.05 -25.56 -8.59
CA GLU A 228 9.56 -26.90 -8.30
C GLU A 228 10.84 -27.25 -9.08
N THR A 229 11.07 -26.65 -10.25
CA THR A 229 12.33 -26.84 -11.00
C THR A 229 13.52 -26.25 -10.26
N MET A 230 13.36 -25.07 -9.64
CA MET A 230 14.40 -24.53 -8.78
C MET A 230 14.55 -25.39 -7.52
N LEU A 231 13.45 -25.70 -6.83
CA LEU A 231 13.51 -26.43 -5.56
C LEU A 231 14.14 -27.82 -5.71
N SER A 232 13.80 -28.59 -6.75
CA SER A 232 14.38 -29.91 -7.04
C SER A 232 15.89 -29.90 -7.31
N ARG A 233 16.48 -28.76 -7.66
CA ARG A 233 17.94 -28.63 -7.84
C ARG A 233 18.69 -28.48 -6.53
N HIS A 234 18.01 -28.05 -5.47
CA HIS A 234 18.58 -27.76 -4.16
C HIS A 234 18.02 -28.64 -3.06
N SER A 235 17.30 -29.71 -3.41
CA SER A 235 16.58 -30.55 -2.46
C SER A 235 16.49 -31.98 -2.97
N MET A 236 15.87 -32.87 -2.18
CA MET A 236 15.63 -34.26 -2.59
C MET A 236 14.33 -34.42 -3.39
N LEU A 237 13.66 -33.31 -3.72
CA LEU A 237 12.45 -33.30 -4.54
C LEU A 237 12.76 -33.78 -5.96
N ALA A 238 11.91 -34.66 -6.50
CA ALA A 238 12.02 -35.05 -7.90
C ALA A 238 11.78 -33.84 -8.82
N ALA A 239 12.48 -33.80 -9.96
CA ALA A 239 12.23 -32.78 -10.97
C ALA A 239 10.76 -32.84 -11.46
N PRO A 240 10.09 -31.69 -11.64
CA PRO A 240 8.73 -31.67 -12.14
C PRO A 240 8.65 -32.17 -13.58
N SER A 241 7.46 -32.58 -14.01
CA SER A 241 7.22 -33.02 -15.39
C SER A 241 7.36 -31.88 -16.41
N GLU A 242 7.09 -30.65 -15.99
CA GLU A 242 7.29 -29.43 -16.78
C GLU A 242 8.29 -28.52 -16.08
N ASP A 243 9.26 -28.02 -16.83
CA ASP A 243 10.22 -27.04 -16.30
C ASP A 243 9.51 -25.72 -15.99
N VAL A 244 9.81 -25.13 -14.84
CA VAL A 244 9.20 -23.91 -14.33
C VAL A 244 10.18 -22.74 -14.41
N TYR A 245 9.74 -21.67 -15.07
CA TYR A 245 10.48 -20.42 -15.21
C TYR A 245 9.67 -19.23 -14.70
N ALA A 246 10.34 -18.11 -14.42
CA ALA A 246 9.73 -16.84 -14.03
C ALA A 246 10.23 -15.68 -14.88
N VAL A 247 9.35 -14.69 -15.12
CA VAL A 247 9.67 -13.42 -15.78
C VAL A 247 8.72 -12.32 -15.32
N VAL A 248 9.17 -11.06 -15.37
CA VAL A 248 8.30 -9.92 -15.08
C VAL A 248 7.13 -9.86 -16.06
N LYS A 249 5.92 -9.64 -15.53
CA LYS A 249 4.74 -9.40 -16.36
C LYS A 249 4.94 -8.15 -17.22
N GLY A 250 4.86 -8.31 -18.53
CA GLY A 250 5.02 -7.23 -19.50
C GLY A 250 6.42 -7.09 -20.08
N SER A 251 7.33 -8.03 -19.80
CA SER A 251 8.58 -8.17 -20.56
C SER A 251 8.28 -8.46 -22.04
N ASP A 252 9.11 -7.92 -22.94
CA ASP A 252 8.96 -8.10 -24.39
C ASP A 252 8.95 -9.58 -24.79
N ILE A 253 9.70 -10.44 -24.08
CA ILE A 253 9.75 -11.88 -24.35
C ILE A 253 8.37 -12.53 -24.24
N VAL A 254 7.52 -12.01 -23.33
CA VAL A 254 6.19 -12.55 -23.06
C VAL A 254 5.27 -12.37 -24.27
N SER A 255 5.52 -11.36 -25.10
CA SER A 255 4.73 -11.13 -26.32
C SER A 255 4.96 -12.20 -27.40
N GLY A 256 6.11 -12.89 -27.35
CA GLY A 256 6.44 -14.01 -28.25
C GLY A 256 5.93 -15.36 -27.77
N PHE A 257 5.27 -15.44 -26.61
CA PHE A 257 4.80 -16.71 -26.07
C PHE A 257 3.55 -17.18 -26.81
N GLU A 258 3.64 -18.35 -27.46
CA GLU A 258 2.47 -19.10 -27.91
C GLU A 258 1.90 -19.87 -26.71
N GLU A 259 0.82 -19.35 -26.10
CA GLU A 259 0.15 -19.98 -24.97
C GLU A 259 -0.54 -21.27 -25.42
N ILE A 260 -0.17 -22.39 -24.80
CA ILE A 260 -0.69 -23.72 -25.10
C ILE A 260 -1.71 -24.12 -24.05
N ASP A 261 -2.90 -24.53 -24.51
CA ASP A 261 -3.88 -25.17 -23.63
C ASP A 261 -3.53 -26.65 -23.46
N THR A 262 -2.89 -26.96 -22.35
CA THR A 262 -2.42 -28.31 -22.00
C THR A 262 -3.57 -29.32 -21.82
N ARG A 263 -4.83 -28.88 -21.76
CA ARG A 263 -6.01 -29.78 -21.63
C ARG A 263 -6.31 -30.57 -22.91
N TRP A 264 -5.72 -30.21 -24.05
CA TRP A 264 -6.09 -30.76 -25.36
C TRP A 264 -4.92 -31.36 -26.15
N GLN A 265 -3.70 -31.42 -25.58
CA GLN A 265 -2.49 -31.84 -26.29
C GLN A 265 -1.55 -32.63 -25.36
N ASP A 266 -1.63 -33.96 -25.41
CA ASP A 266 -0.83 -34.86 -24.53
C ASP A 266 0.64 -35.07 -25.01
N ASP A 267 0.94 -34.78 -26.29
CA ASP A 267 2.24 -35.13 -26.91
C ASP A 267 3.25 -33.96 -26.98
N ILE A 268 2.95 -32.81 -26.38
CA ILE A 268 3.83 -31.63 -26.46
C ILE A 268 4.53 -31.41 -25.14
N ARG A 269 5.88 -31.47 -25.16
CA ARG A 269 6.69 -31.02 -24.03
C ARG A 269 6.57 -29.50 -23.88
N THR A 270 5.91 -29.07 -22.81
CA THR A 270 5.73 -27.67 -22.43
C THR A 270 6.53 -27.33 -21.18
N SER A 271 6.80 -26.04 -21.03
CA SER A 271 7.33 -25.41 -19.83
C SER A 271 6.25 -24.51 -19.24
N ARG A 272 6.23 -24.44 -17.91
CA ARG A 272 5.37 -23.54 -17.15
C ARG A 272 6.12 -22.24 -16.89
N VAL A 273 5.56 -21.11 -17.31
CA VAL A 273 6.16 -19.78 -17.08
C VAL A 273 5.27 -18.97 -16.15
N GLU A 274 5.84 -18.56 -15.02
CA GLU A 274 5.24 -17.69 -14.03
C GLU A 274 5.49 -16.22 -14.37
N LEU A 275 4.43 -15.48 -14.67
CA LEU A 275 4.47 -14.03 -14.88
C LEU A 275 4.37 -13.35 -13.53
N TRP A 276 5.47 -12.73 -13.08
CA TRP A 276 5.60 -12.15 -11.74
C TRP A 276 5.17 -10.68 -11.68
N LYS A 277 4.71 -10.26 -10.50
CA LYS A 277 4.29 -8.89 -10.16
C LYS A 277 5.45 -7.88 -10.14
N TYR A 278 6.67 -8.37 -10.00
CA TYR A 278 7.91 -7.62 -10.03
C TYR A 278 8.98 -8.44 -10.76
N ASP A 279 10.09 -7.81 -11.11
CA ASP A 279 11.14 -8.45 -11.91
C ASP A 279 11.99 -9.42 -11.08
N PRO A 280 11.95 -10.74 -11.35
CA PRO A 280 12.80 -11.72 -10.69
C PRO A 280 14.29 -11.41 -10.87
N GLY A 281 14.68 -10.77 -11.98
CA GLY A 281 16.07 -10.43 -12.28
C GLY A 281 16.71 -9.45 -11.30
N LEU A 282 15.91 -8.72 -10.51
CA LEU A 282 16.41 -7.82 -9.47
C LEU A 282 17.20 -8.54 -8.37
N PHE A 283 16.85 -9.79 -8.09
CA PHE A 283 17.40 -10.57 -6.98
C PHE A 283 17.85 -11.98 -7.39
N ALA A 284 17.69 -12.33 -8.67
CA ALA A 284 18.11 -13.61 -9.20
C ALA A 284 19.62 -13.80 -9.06
N ASN A 285 20.03 -15.03 -8.76
CA ASN A 285 21.42 -15.42 -8.70
C ASN A 285 21.65 -16.66 -9.57
N SER A 286 22.70 -16.65 -10.39
CA SER A 286 23.04 -17.77 -11.28
C SER A 286 21.90 -18.26 -12.20
N GLY A 287 20.97 -17.37 -12.55
CA GLY A 287 19.81 -17.69 -13.42
C GLY A 287 18.62 -18.30 -12.69
N GLU A 288 18.62 -18.28 -11.36
CA GLU A 288 17.53 -18.80 -10.50
C GLU A 288 16.94 -17.65 -9.69
N VAL A 289 15.65 -17.72 -9.40
CA VAL A 289 14.96 -16.69 -8.62
C VAL A 289 15.44 -16.65 -7.17
N ASP A 290 15.14 -15.57 -6.45
CA ASP A 290 15.57 -15.46 -5.06
C ASP A 290 14.78 -16.40 -4.12
N PRO A 291 15.42 -16.95 -3.06
CA PRO A 291 14.80 -17.93 -2.16
C PRO A 291 13.50 -17.49 -1.51
N VAL A 292 13.39 -16.21 -1.14
CA VAL A 292 12.18 -15.68 -0.49
C VAL A 292 11.03 -15.66 -1.49
N SER A 293 11.26 -15.15 -2.70
CA SER A 293 10.24 -15.17 -3.75
C SER A 293 9.88 -16.59 -4.19
N LEU A 294 10.84 -17.52 -4.25
CA LEU A 294 10.58 -18.94 -4.49
C LEU A 294 9.62 -19.51 -3.44
N ALA A 295 9.92 -19.27 -2.16
CA ALA A 295 9.09 -19.78 -1.08
C ALA A 295 7.66 -19.23 -1.18
N MET A 296 7.53 -17.96 -1.54
CA MET A 296 6.22 -17.35 -1.70
C MET A 296 5.48 -17.77 -2.98
N SER A 297 6.16 -18.21 -4.04
CA SER A 297 5.48 -18.73 -5.23
C SER A 297 4.90 -20.13 -4.99
N LEU A 298 5.50 -20.88 -4.07
CA LEU A 298 5.11 -22.24 -3.68
C LEU A 298 4.21 -22.29 -2.43
N SER A 299 3.91 -21.16 -1.78
CA SER A 299 3.17 -21.13 -0.50
C SER A 299 1.75 -21.67 -0.58
N ASP A 300 1.15 -21.68 -1.78
CA ASP A 300 -0.19 -22.21 -2.04
C ASP A 300 -0.18 -23.66 -2.57
N ASN A 301 0.99 -24.33 -2.57
CA ASN A 301 1.12 -25.72 -3.02
C ASN A 301 0.56 -26.68 -1.96
N ALA A 302 -0.27 -27.63 -2.39
CA ALA A 302 -0.90 -28.62 -1.50
C ALA A 302 -0.01 -29.87 -1.26
N ASP A 303 1.12 -30.01 -1.95
CA ASP A 303 2.02 -31.15 -1.79
C ASP A 303 2.94 -30.95 -0.58
N GLU A 304 2.70 -31.74 0.48
CA GLU A 304 3.48 -31.71 1.73
C GLU A 304 4.99 -31.96 1.51
N ARG A 305 5.37 -32.66 0.42
CA ARG A 305 6.79 -32.87 0.09
C ARG A 305 7.45 -31.58 -0.37
N VAL A 306 6.73 -30.76 -1.14
CA VAL A 306 7.21 -29.46 -1.58
C VAL A 306 7.38 -28.53 -0.38
N GLU A 307 6.43 -28.52 0.55
CA GLU A 307 6.51 -27.73 1.78
C GLU A 307 7.72 -28.13 2.64
N GLY A 308 7.91 -29.44 2.86
CA GLY A 308 9.03 -29.96 3.66
C GLY A 308 10.40 -29.62 3.07
N GLU A 309 10.60 -29.89 1.78
CA GLU A 309 11.87 -29.59 1.10
C GLU A 309 12.13 -28.07 1.01
N LEU A 310 11.09 -27.26 0.83
CA LEU A 310 11.20 -25.80 0.84
C LEU A 310 11.61 -25.28 2.23
N GLN A 311 11.06 -25.84 3.30
CA GLN A 311 11.46 -25.47 4.66
C GLN A 311 12.94 -25.80 4.91
N SER A 312 13.39 -27.01 4.55
CA SER A 312 14.80 -27.40 4.68
C SER A 312 15.72 -26.49 3.85
N PHE A 313 15.33 -26.18 2.61
CA PHE A 313 16.07 -25.25 1.75
C PHE A 313 16.25 -23.86 2.39
N LEU A 314 15.20 -23.29 3.00
CA LEU A 314 15.28 -22.01 3.70
C LEU A 314 16.08 -22.07 5.01
N GLU A 315 16.06 -23.22 5.68
CA GLU A 315 16.83 -23.44 6.91
C GLU A 315 18.34 -23.49 6.65
N GLU A 316 18.74 -24.10 5.54
CA GLU A 316 20.14 -24.21 5.11
C GLU A 316 20.66 -22.95 4.38
N TYR A 317 19.75 -22.08 3.93
CA TYR A 317 20.11 -20.85 3.23
C TYR A 317 20.97 -19.93 4.11
N LYS A 318 22.00 -19.33 3.50
CA LYS A 318 22.89 -18.37 4.16
C LYS A 318 22.35 -16.96 4.02
N TRP A 319 21.66 -16.51 5.06
CA TRP A 319 21.04 -15.19 5.19
C TRP A 319 22.04 -14.05 5.43
#